data_AF-A0A6A6J448-F1
#
_entry.id   AF-A0A6A6J448-F1
#
_cell.length_a   1.000
_cell.length_b   1.000
_cell.length_c   1.000
_cell.angle_alpha   90.00
_cell.angle_beta   90.00
_cell.angle_gamma   90.00
#
_symmetry.space_group_name_H-M   'P 1'
#
loop_
_entity.id
_entity.type
_entity.pdbx_description
1 polymer ?
#
loop_
_entity_poly.entity_id
_entity_poly.type
_entity_poly.pdbx_seq_one_letter_code
_entity_poly.pdbx_strand_id
1 'polypeptide(L)'
;MEVGKNRPTTVELEDIVPAVFNLFIDWLYSQKISIPDEVNINVGEKAIDCIQGNEYHMLAIMLYALANRFLVRDLTRSMNRLLVADYAVKATRPSLDIIIFAFGNLRSSDTILDLLVDFHCCAWHPWLRDYEEEAKLEKELPHDFLLRVMHAHACSNEAARLQTPGDLVPCDYHEHDTLAEWKACEYKRPKGVM
;
A
#
# COMPACT_ATOMS: atom_id res chain seq x y z
N MET A 1 27.06 48.15 6.13
CA MET A 1 26.61 47.09 5.22
C MET A 1 26.49 45.81 6.04
N GLU A 2 25.31 45.52 6.58
CA GLU A 2 25.09 44.30 7.34
C GLU A 2 24.66 43.17 6.40
N VAL A 3 25.44 42.11 6.38
CA VAL A 3 25.11 40.85 5.70
C VAL A 3 23.95 40.23 6.47
N GLY A 4 22.77 40.23 5.86
CA GLY A 4 21.59 39.55 6.39
C GLY A 4 21.91 38.07 6.61
N LYS A 5 22.00 37.65 7.87
CA LYS A 5 22.10 36.25 8.24
C LYS A 5 20.80 35.56 7.84
N ASN A 6 20.81 34.82 6.73
CA ASN A 6 19.75 33.85 6.43
C ASN A 6 19.73 32.85 7.59
N ARG A 7 18.71 32.97 8.47
CA ARG A 7 18.43 31.90 9.42
C ARG A 7 17.98 30.67 8.60
N PRO A 8 18.54 29.48 8.85
CA PRO A 8 18.01 28.28 8.22
C PRO A 8 16.53 28.16 8.60
N THR A 9 15.67 28.08 7.59
CA THR A 9 14.25 27.79 7.78
C THR A 9 14.13 26.29 7.98
N THR A 10 13.97 25.86 9.23
CA THR A 10 13.64 24.47 9.55
C THR A 10 12.15 24.25 9.33
N VAL A 11 11.81 23.16 8.63
CA VAL A 11 10.42 22.70 8.48
C VAL A 11 10.30 21.39 9.25
N GLU A 12 9.40 21.36 10.23
CA GLU A 12 9.12 20.16 11.04
C GLU A 12 7.95 19.40 10.42
N LEU A 13 8.12 18.09 10.26
CA LEU A 13 7.12 17.18 9.72
C LEU A 13 6.85 16.09 10.77
N GLU A 14 6.01 16.42 11.75
CA GLU A 14 5.77 15.61 12.95
C GLU A 14 5.08 14.26 12.66
N ASP A 15 4.38 14.16 11.53
CA ASP A 15 3.58 13.00 11.14
C ASP A 15 4.27 12.08 10.13
N ILE A 16 5.55 12.32 9.84
CA ILE A 16 6.34 11.48 8.93
C ILE A 16 7.39 10.73 9.73
N VAL A 17 7.34 9.40 9.61
CA VAL A 17 8.37 8.54 10.18
C VAL A 17 9.70 8.78 9.44
N PRO A 18 10.81 9.01 10.16
CA PRO A 18 12.11 9.33 9.54
C PRO A 18 12.57 8.32 8.48
N ALA A 19 12.28 7.02 8.67
CA ALA A 19 12.60 5.99 7.69
C ALA A 19 11.91 6.23 6.34
N VAL A 20 10.62 6.58 6.35
CA VAL A 20 9.84 6.89 5.14
C VAL A 20 10.35 8.15 4.47
N PHE A 21 10.70 9.17 5.27
CA PHE A 21 11.30 10.39 4.74
C PHE A 21 12.66 10.13 4.08
N ASN A 22 13.51 9.30 4.67
CA ASN A 22 14.79 8.93 4.08
C ASN A 22 14.60 8.20 2.74
N LEU A 23 13.65 7.26 2.65
CA LEU A 23 13.31 6.61 1.38
C LEU A 23 12.84 7.61 0.33
N PHE A 24 12.04 8.59 0.74
CA PHE A 24 11.60 9.68 -0.15
C PHE A 24 12.79 10.51 -0.66
N ILE A 25 13.72 10.86 0.21
CA ILE A 25 14.94 11.60 -0.16
C ILE A 25 15.84 10.77 -1.07
N ASP A 26 16.04 9.49 -0.77
CA ASP A 26 16.83 8.58 -1.60
C ASP A 26 16.23 8.44 -3.00
N TRP A 27 14.90 8.30 -3.10
CA TRP A 27 14.22 8.35 -4.37
C TRP A 27 14.39 9.71 -5.06
N LEU A 28 14.27 10.82 -4.33
CA LEU A 28 14.39 12.16 -4.90
C LEU A 28 15.76 12.35 -5.59
N TYR A 29 16.83 11.86 -4.98
CA TYR A 29 18.18 11.95 -5.55
C TYR A 29 18.48 10.90 -6.61
N SER A 30 18.01 9.66 -6.44
CA SER A 30 18.37 8.55 -7.33
C SER A 30 17.38 8.34 -8.48
N GLN A 31 16.16 8.86 -8.35
CA GLN A 31 14.99 8.55 -9.18
C GLN A 31 14.72 7.04 -9.31
N LYS A 32 15.11 6.28 -8.28
CA LYS A 32 14.94 4.81 -8.20
C LYS A 32 14.29 4.45 -6.87
N ILE A 33 13.39 3.47 -6.91
CA ILE A 33 12.83 2.90 -5.69
C ILE A 33 13.79 1.83 -5.18
N SER A 34 14.24 1.99 -3.95
CA SER A 34 15.02 0.98 -3.23
C SER A 34 14.50 0.92 -1.81
N ILE A 35 13.56 0.01 -1.55
CA ILE A 35 13.12 -0.30 -0.19
C ILE A 35 14.02 -1.43 0.31
N PRO A 36 14.84 -1.21 1.36
CA PRO A 36 15.70 -2.25 1.89
C PRO A 36 14.87 -3.41 2.44
N ASP A 37 15.39 -4.63 2.32
CA ASP A 37 14.77 -5.83 2.90
C ASP A 37 14.81 -5.81 4.44
N GLU A 38 15.67 -4.99 5.05
CA GLU A 38 15.81 -4.82 6.49
C GLU A 38 15.82 -3.32 6.86
N VAL A 39 14.78 -2.85 7.56
CA VAL A 39 14.71 -1.47 8.10
C VAL A 39 14.08 -1.51 9.49
N ASN A 40 14.76 -1.00 10.51
CA ASN A 40 14.13 -0.77 11.81
C ASN A 40 13.20 0.45 11.75
N ILE A 41 11.90 0.24 11.88
CA ILE A 41 10.90 1.31 11.88
C ILE A 41 10.38 1.51 13.30
N ASN A 42 10.62 2.69 13.85
CA ASN A 42 9.95 3.13 15.07
C ASN A 42 8.78 4.04 14.67
N VAL A 43 7.54 3.54 14.78
CA VAL A 43 6.32 4.32 14.55
C VAL A 43 5.69 4.65 15.92
N GLY A 44 6.15 5.73 16.56
CA GLY A 44 5.66 6.16 17.88
C GLY A 44 6.23 5.37 19.07
N GLU A 45 5.46 5.22 20.16
CA GLU A 45 5.84 4.48 21.40
C GLU A 45 5.86 2.94 21.21
N LYS A 46 5.46 2.42 20.06
CA LYS A 46 5.55 1.00 19.75
C LYS A 46 6.82 0.75 18.94
N ALA A 47 7.84 0.20 19.60
CA ALA A 47 8.92 -0.49 18.92
C ALA A 47 8.32 -1.74 18.27
N ILE A 48 8.44 -1.85 16.94
CA ILE A 48 8.13 -3.10 16.24
C ILE A 48 9.41 -3.92 16.33
N ASP A 49 9.47 -4.83 17.30
CA ASP A 49 10.60 -5.74 17.47
C ASP A 49 10.45 -6.91 16.48
N CYS A 50 11.45 -7.04 15.60
CA CYS A 50 11.79 -8.21 14.76
C CYS A 50 11.01 -8.39 13.43
N ILE A 51 11.76 -8.16 12.34
CA ILE A 51 11.35 -8.10 10.93
C ILE A 51 10.90 -9.47 10.40
N GLN A 52 9.59 -9.60 10.15
CA GLN A 52 9.02 -10.63 9.27
C GLN A 52 8.09 -9.95 8.27
N GLY A 53 8.36 -10.05 6.95
CA GLY A 53 7.46 -9.84 5.79
C GLY A 53 6.65 -8.53 5.68
N ASN A 54 5.86 -8.20 6.70
CA ASN A 54 4.89 -7.11 6.77
C ASN A 54 5.52 -5.71 6.84
N GLU A 55 6.74 -5.56 7.37
CA GLU A 55 7.40 -4.24 7.49
C GLU A 55 7.71 -3.60 6.14
N TYR A 56 8.09 -4.41 5.14
CA TYR A 56 8.28 -3.94 3.77
C TYR A 56 6.99 -3.32 3.22
N HIS A 57 5.86 -4.03 3.38
CA HIS A 57 4.56 -3.53 2.90
C HIS A 57 4.14 -2.27 3.65
N MET A 58 4.41 -2.20 4.96
CA MET A 58 4.16 -0.99 5.74
C MET A 58 4.97 0.21 5.21
N LEU A 59 6.29 0.07 5.00
CA LEU A 59 7.10 1.16 4.43
C LEU A 59 6.62 1.56 3.04
N ALA A 60 6.28 0.57 2.21
CA ALA A 60 5.81 0.81 0.86
C ALA A 60 4.50 1.60 0.85
N ILE A 61 3.52 1.24 1.69
CA ILE A 61 2.25 1.96 1.76
C ILE A 61 2.42 3.36 2.38
N MET A 62 3.29 3.52 3.37
CA MET A 62 3.60 4.82 3.96
C MET A 62 4.28 5.75 2.96
N LEU A 63 5.25 5.24 2.18
CA LEU A 63 5.91 6.01 1.14
C LEU A 63 4.94 6.37 0.00
N TYR A 64 4.04 5.46 -0.36
CA TYR A 64 2.97 5.73 -1.31
C TYR A 64 2.02 6.83 -0.82
N ALA A 65 1.56 6.77 0.43
CA ALA A 65 0.72 7.79 1.06
C ALA A 65 1.44 9.15 1.12
N LEU A 66 2.74 9.13 1.46
CA LEU A 66 3.58 10.32 1.49
C LEU A 66 3.68 10.98 0.10
N ALA A 67 3.98 10.18 -0.93
CA ALA A 67 4.06 10.65 -2.31
C ALA A 67 2.73 11.26 -2.78
N ASN A 68 1.60 10.62 -2.43
CA ASN A 68 0.26 11.13 -2.69
C ASN A 68 0.01 12.48 -1.99
N ARG A 69 0.37 12.59 -0.71
CA ARG A 69 0.20 13.82 0.08
C ARG A 69 0.99 14.99 -0.50
N PHE A 70 2.22 14.74 -0.94
CA PHE A 70 3.09 15.75 -1.55
C PHE A 70 2.90 15.90 -3.07
N LEU A 71 1.92 15.19 -3.65
CA LEU A 71 1.59 15.24 -5.09
C LEU A 71 2.76 14.86 -6.01
N VAL A 72 3.61 13.93 -5.56
CA VAL A 72 4.79 13.46 -6.30
C VAL A 72 4.39 12.31 -7.22
N ARG A 73 3.76 12.66 -8.34
CA ARG A 73 3.07 11.71 -9.25
C ARG A 73 3.94 10.54 -9.72
N ASP A 74 5.20 10.79 -10.06
CA ASP A 74 6.09 9.74 -10.58
C ASP A 74 6.43 8.70 -9.49
N LEU A 75 6.61 9.15 -8.25
CA LEU A 75 6.82 8.25 -7.11
C LEU A 75 5.53 7.50 -6.77
N THR A 76 4.38 8.19 -6.70
CA THR A 76 3.07 7.58 -6.45
C THR A 76 2.82 6.44 -7.43
N ARG A 77 2.98 6.68 -8.74
CA ARG A 77 2.79 5.67 -9.78
C ARG A 77 3.75 4.50 -9.64
N SER A 78 5.03 4.80 -9.41
CA SER A 78 6.06 3.76 -9.30
C SER A 78 5.81 2.88 -8.07
N MET A 79 5.36 3.47 -6.96
CA MET A 79 4.98 2.76 -5.74
C MET A 79 3.68 1.95 -5.90
N ASN A 80 2.66 2.49 -6.58
CA ASN A 80 1.43 1.75 -6.91
C ASN A 80 1.77 0.46 -7.68
N ARG A 81 2.57 0.57 -8.74
CA ARG A 81 3.00 -0.58 -9.53
C ARG A 81 3.80 -1.60 -8.72
N LEU A 82 4.69 -1.13 -7.85
CA LEU A 82 5.47 -1.99 -6.97
C LEU A 82 4.55 -2.77 -6.02
N LEU A 83 3.63 -2.09 -5.33
CA LEU A 83 2.68 -2.69 -4.40
C LEU A 83 1.81 -3.74 -5.11
N VAL A 84 1.20 -3.36 -6.24
CA VAL A 84 0.34 -4.25 -7.03
C VAL A 84 1.12 -5.49 -7.49
N ALA A 85 2.33 -5.33 -8.02
CA ALA A 85 3.16 -6.44 -8.47
C ALA A 85 3.58 -7.35 -7.31
N ASP A 86 3.93 -6.78 -6.16
CA ASP A 86 4.38 -7.54 -5.00
C ASP A 86 3.24 -8.40 -4.43
N TYR A 87 2.04 -7.84 -4.27
CA TYR A 87 0.86 -8.60 -3.86
C TYR A 87 0.52 -9.70 -4.86
N ALA A 88 0.55 -9.40 -6.17
CA ALA A 88 0.27 -10.38 -7.21
C ALA A 88 1.27 -11.56 -7.22
N VAL A 89 2.55 -11.30 -6.95
CA VAL A 89 3.61 -12.33 -6.97
C VAL A 89 3.65 -13.12 -5.66
N LYS A 90 3.61 -12.45 -4.52
CA LYS A 90 3.83 -13.09 -3.21
C LYS A 90 2.57 -13.77 -2.67
N ALA A 91 1.38 -13.43 -3.17
CA ALA A 91 0.12 -13.96 -2.65
C ALA A 91 -0.06 -13.74 -1.12
N THR A 92 0.65 -12.78 -0.53
CA THR A 92 0.70 -12.56 0.93
C THR A 92 -0.44 -11.68 1.40
N ARG A 93 -1.23 -12.19 2.34
CA ARG A 93 -2.35 -11.46 2.95
C ARG A 93 -1.86 -10.13 3.56
N PRO A 94 -2.51 -8.99 3.26
CA PRO A 94 -2.21 -7.75 3.97
C PRO A 94 -2.59 -7.89 5.44
N SER A 95 -1.67 -7.49 6.32
CA SER A 95 -1.92 -7.42 7.76
C SER A 95 -2.92 -6.28 8.08
N LEU A 96 -3.65 -6.41 9.19
CA LEU A 96 -4.73 -5.46 9.52
C LEU A 96 -4.22 -4.05 9.81
N ASP A 97 -3.01 -3.92 10.36
CA ASP A 97 -2.35 -2.63 10.60
C ASP A 97 -2.09 -1.86 9.29
N ILE A 98 -1.67 -2.53 8.21
CA ILE A 98 -1.51 -1.94 6.88
C ILE A 98 -2.86 -1.43 6.36
N ILE A 99 -3.92 -2.23 6.52
CA ILE A 99 -5.28 -1.85 6.12
C ILE A 99 -5.74 -0.61 6.90
N ILE A 100 -5.59 -0.62 8.23
CA ILE A 100 -5.93 0.50 9.10
C ILE A 100 -5.17 1.76 8.67
N PHE A 101 -3.86 1.65 8.46
CA PHE A 101 -3.03 2.76 8.02
C PHE A 101 -3.50 3.30 6.66
N ALA A 102 -3.68 2.43 5.67
CA ALA A 102 -4.03 2.82 4.30
C ALA A 102 -5.36 3.59 4.26
N PHE A 103 -6.40 3.07 4.90
CA PHE A 103 -7.71 3.72 4.96
C PHE A 103 -7.72 5.00 5.79
N GLY A 104 -6.78 5.17 6.72
CA GLY A 104 -6.60 6.40 7.48
C GLY A 104 -5.84 7.50 6.72
N ASN A 105 -5.05 7.14 5.69
CA ASN A 105 -4.10 8.05 5.04
C ASN A 105 -4.31 8.24 3.54
N LEU A 106 -5.07 7.36 2.88
CA LEU A 106 -5.38 7.44 1.45
C LEU A 106 -6.78 7.98 1.20
N ARG A 107 -7.01 8.43 -0.03
CA ARG A 107 -8.35 8.85 -0.46
C ARG A 107 -9.24 7.64 -0.66
N SER A 108 -10.53 7.77 -0.41
CA SER A 108 -11.48 6.67 -0.59
C SER A 108 -11.53 6.14 -2.04
N SER A 109 -11.18 6.94 -3.04
CA SER A 109 -11.14 6.50 -4.44
C SER A 109 -9.81 5.88 -4.87
N ASP A 110 -8.86 5.67 -3.96
CA ASP A 110 -7.54 5.13 -4.28
C ASP A 110 -7.62 3.62 -4.56
N THR A 111 -7.07 3.19 -5.69
CA THR A 111 -7.17 1.80 -6.17
C THR A 111 -6.40 0.82 -5.30
N ILE A 112 -5.42 1.28 -4.51
CA ILE A 112 -4.73 0.43 -3.54
C ILE A 112 -5.68 -0.01 -2.42
N LEU A 113 -6.67 0.81 -2.06
CA LEU A 113 -7.67 0.39 -1.06
C LEU A 113 -8.53 -0.77 -1.59
N ASP A 114 -8.91 -0.71 -2.87
CA ASP A 114 -9.65 -1.79 -3.51
C ASP A 114 -8.80 -3.06 -3.63
N LEU A 115 -7.51 -2.92 -3.99
CA LEU A 115 -6.55 -4.02 -3.97
C LEU A 115 -6.50 -4.69 -2.60
N LEU A 116 -6.33 -3.92 -1.53
CA LEU A 116 -6.23 -4.46 -0.16
C LEU A 116 -7.51 -5.19 0.26
N VAL A 117 -8.68 -4.68 -0.12
CA VAL A 117 -9.98 -5.34 0.13
C VAL A 117 -10.09 -6.65 -0.62
N ASP A 118 -9.89 -6.63 -1.94
CA ASP A 118 -10.05 -7.81 -2.79
C ASP A 118 -9.05 -8.90 -2.40
N PHE A 119 -7.82 -8.50 -2.10
CA PHE A 119 -6.79 -9.40 -1.63
C PHE A 119 -7.10 -9.98 -0.25
N HIS A 120 -7.59 -9.16 0.69
CA HIS A 120 -8.04 -9.65 1.99
C HIS A 120 -9.14 -10.70 1.80
N CYS A 121 -10.14 -10.43 0.96
CA CYS A 121 -11.25 -11.36 0.71
C CYS A 121 -10.79 -12.69 0.08
N CYS A 122 -9.81 -12.65 -0.84
CA CYS A 122 -9.35 -13.84 -1.57
C CYS A 122 -8.25 -14.63 -0.85
N ALA A 123 -7.43 -13.98 -0.01
CA ALA A 123 -6.35 -14.62 0.74
C ALA A 123 -6.76 -15.04 2.16
N TRP A 124 -7.97 -14.69 2.61
CA TRP A 124 -8.45 -15.03 3.94
C TRP A 124 -8.60 -16.55 4.13
N HIS A 125 -8.05 -17.07 5.23
CA HIS A 125 -8.16 -18.49 5.57
C HIS A 125 -8.19 -18.66 7.10
N PRO A 126 -9.10 -19.49 7.68
CA PRO A 126 -9.32 -19.56 9.13
C PRO A 126 -8.10 -19.91 9.98
N TRP A 127 -7.13 -20.62 9.39
CA TRP A 127 -5.93 -21.15 10.04
C TRP A 127 -4.74 -20.19 10.01
N LEU A 128 -4.86 -19.06 9.30
CA LEU A 128 -3.86 -17.99 9.27
C LEU A 128 -4.11 -16.92 10.34
N ARG A 129 -5.08 -17.15 11.23
CA ARG A 129 -5.44 -16.23 12.30
C ARG A 129 -4.46 -16.37 13.46
N ASP A 130 -3.68 -15.33 13.71
CA ASP A 130 -2.95 -15.19 14.98
C ASP A 130 -3.88 -14.52 15.99
N TYR A 131 -4.41 -15.31 16.92
CA TYR A 131 -5.65 -14.98 17.62
C TYR A 131 -5.54 -13.78 18.58
N GLU A 132 -4.37 -13.43 19.10
CA GLU A 132 -4.28 -12.43 20.17
C GLU A 132 -4.01 -11.00 19.67
N GLU A 133 -3.00 -10.80 18.81
CA GLU A 133 -2.69 -9.46 18.30
C GLU A 133 -3.65 -9.03 17.20
N GLU A 134 -4.08 -9.95 16.33
CA GLU A 134 -5.03 -9.64 15.27
C GLU A 134 -6.41 -9.25 15.83
N ALA A 135 -6.85 -9.90 16.90
CA ALA A 135 -8.13 -9.58 17.55
C ALA A 135 -8.18 -8.18 18.18
N LYS A 136 -7.04 -7.58 18.52
CA LYS A 136 -6.98 -6.17 18.96
C LYS A 136 -7.24 -5.24 17.79
N LEU A 137 -6.55 -5.49 16.66
CA LEU A 137 -6.67 -4.68 15.44
C LEU A 137 -8.03 -4.82 14.75
N GLU A 138 -8.70 -5.98 14.88
CA GLU A 138 -10.07 -6.17 14.36
C GLU A 138 -11.05 -5.09 14.86
N LYS A 139 -10.86 -4.59 16.09
CA LYS A 139 -11.70 -3.55 16.68
C LYS A 139 -11.40 -2.15 16.14
N GLU A 140 -10.23 -1.97 15.55
CA GLU A 140 -9.75 -0.72 14.98
C GLU A 140 -9.99 -0.65 13.46
N LEU A 141 -10.59 -1.69 12.87
CA LEU A 141 -10.81 -1.74 11.43
C LEU A 141 -11.71 -0.57 10.95
N PRO A 142 -11.31 0.12 9.87
CA PRO A 142 -12.08 1.22 9.31
C PRO A 142 -13.48 0.76 8.88
N HIS A 143 -14.49 1.59 9.17
CA HIS A 143 -15.87 1.30 8.76
C HIS A 143 -15.99 1.11 7.24
N ASP A 144 -15.30 1.95 6.46
CA ASP A 144 -15.32 1.88 5.00
C ASP A 144 -14.72 0.57 4.46
N PHE A 145 -13.64 0.08 5.09
CA PHE A 145 -13.07 -1.22 4.78
C PHE A 145 -14.09 -2.35 4.99
N LEU A 146 -14.78 -2.36 6.14
CA LEU A 146 -15.79 -3.37 6.45
C LEU A 146 -16.96 -3.34 5.46
N LEU A 147 -17.40 -2.15 5.05
CA LEU A 147 -18.44 -2.02 4.02
C LEU A 147 -17.98 -2.56 2.67
N ARG A 148 -16.75 -2.23 2.24
CA ARG A 148 -16.20 -2.75 0.97
C ARG A 148 -16.05 -4.26 0.98
N VAL A 149 -15.56 -4.84 2.08
CA VAL A 149 -15.50 -6.30 2.25
C VAL A 149 -16.90 -6.92 2.17
N MET A 150 -17.89 -6.32 2.84
CA MET A 150 -19.28 -6.78 2.77
C MET A 150 -19.83 -6.72 1.33
N HIS A 151 -19.57 -5.62 0.60
CA HIS A 151 -19.98 -5.48 -0.80
C HIS A 151 -19.26 -6.47 -1.71
N ALA A 152 -17.95 -6.64 -1.55
CA ALA A 152 -17.16 -7.61 -2.31
C ALA A 152 -17.73 -9.03 -2.14
N HIS A 153 -18.04 -9.44 -0.91
CA HIS A 153 -18.68 -10.73 -0.64
C HIS A 153 -20.13 -10.82 -1.17
N ALA A 154 -20.92 -9.74 -1.07
CA ALA A 154 -22.30 -9.73 -1.55
C ALA A 154 -22.39 -9.84 -3.08
N CYS A 155 -21.56 -9.08 -3.81
CA CYS A 155 -21.47 -9.14 -5.27
C CYS A 155 -20.88 -10.47 -5.76
N SER A 156 -20.05 -11.14 -4.95
CA SER A 156 -19.44 -12.44 -5.29
C SER A 156 -20.43 -13.61 -5.41
N ASN A 157 -21.67 -13.47 -4.95
CA ASN A 157 -22.70 -14.52 -5.09
C ASN A 157 -23.29 -14.63 -6.51
N GLU A 158 -22.96 -13.72 -7.45
CA GLU A 158 -23.62 -13.61 -8.77
C GLU A 158 -22.81 -14.05 -10.02
N ALA A 159 -21.74 -14.83 -9.85
CA ALA A 159 -20.92 -15.49 -10.90
C ALA A 159 -19.65 -14.74 -11.38
N ALA A 160 -18.62 -15.55 -11.65
CA ALA A 160 -17.22 -15.23 -12.01
C ALA A 160 -16.40 -14.64 -10.84
N ARG A 161 -15.58 -15.50 -10.25
CA ARG A 161 -15.05 -15.36 -8.89
C ARG A 161 -13.56 -14.98 -8.92
N LEU A 162 -13.13 -14.12 -8.01
CA LEU A 162 -11.76 -14.11 -7.50
C LEU A 162 -11.73 -15.15 -6.36
N GLN A 163 -11.21 -16.34 -6.60
CA GLN A 163 -11.13 -17.43 -5.61
C GLN A 163 -9.79 -17.43 -4.88
N THR A 164 -8.78 -16.94 -5.57
CA THR A 164 -7.40 -16.93 -5.16
C THR A 164 -6.78 -15.59 -5.50
N PRO A 165 -5.69 -15.19 -4.82
CA PRO A 165 -4.92 -14.01 -5.22
C PRO A 165 -4.50 -14.00 -6.70
N GLY A 166 -4.36 -15.17 -7.34
CA GLY A 166 -3.99 -15.29 -8.75
C GLY A 166 -5.10 -14.92 -9.74
N ASP A 167 -6.35 -14.79 -9.28
CA ASP A 167 -7.45 -14.35 -10.13
C ASP A 167 -7.49 -12.81 -10.28
N LEU A 168 -6.78 -12.10 -9.39
CA LEU A 168 -6.68 -10.64 -9.41
C LEU A 168 -5.90 -10.20 -10.65
N VAL A 169 -6.38 -9.14 -11.29
CA VAL A 169 -5.73 -8.58 -12.49
C VAL A 169 -4.94 -7.36 -12.05
N PRO A 170 -3.60 -7.39 -12.11
CA PRO A 170 -2.80 -6.26 -11.66
C PRO A 170 -3.17 -4.92 -12.31
N CYS A 171 -3.44 -4.90 -13.64
CA CYS A 171 -3.78 -3.64 -14.31
C CYS A 171 -5.19 -3.11 -13.97
N ASP A 172 -6.03 -3.82 -13.22
CA ASP A 172 -7.28 -3.26 -12.67
C ASP A 172 -6.97 -2.29 -11.50
N TYR A 173 -5.80 -2.42 -10.86
CA TYR A 173 -5.34 -1.58 -9.75
C TYR A 173 -4.22 -0.60 -10.13
N HIS A 174 -3.57 -0.80 -11.29
CA HIS A 174 -2.62 0.17 -11.84
C HIS A 174 -3.29 1.47 -12.27
N GLU A 175 -2.80 2.60 -11.76
CA GLU A 175 -3.27 3.94 -12.14
C GLU A 175 -2.72 4.38 -13.50
N HIS A 176 -3.28 3.84 -14.59
CA HIS A 176 -2.91 4.21 -15.95
C HIS A 176 -3.51 5.57 -16.36
N ASP A 177 -2.69 6.51 -16.81
CA ASP A 177 -3.16 7.82 -17.26
C ASP A 177 -3.80 7.75 -18.66
N THR A 178 -3.40 6.77 -19.47
CA THR A 178 -3.81 6.67 -20.87
C THR A 178 -4.11 5.23 -21.30
N LEU A 179 -4.97 5.08 -22.31
CA LEU A 179 -5.22 3.79 -22.94
C LEU A 179 -3.95 3.20 -23.58
N ALA A 180 -3.03 4.03 -24.05
CA ALA A 180 -1.76 3.58 -24.61
C ALA A 180 -0.88 2.92 -23.53
N GLU A 181 -0.81 3.54 -22.35
CA GLU A 181 -0.11 2.99 -21.19
C GLU A 181 -0.76 1.68 -20.72
N TRP A 182 -2.09 1.64 -20.60
CA TRP A 182 -2.82 0.41 -20.27
C TRP A 182 -2.56 -0.71 -21.29
N LYS A 183 -2.56 -0.39 -22.59
CA LYS A 183 -2.23 -1.37 -23.66
C LYS A 183 -0.78 -1.84 -23.59
N ALA A 184 0.14 -1.03 -23.10
CA ALA A 184 1.55 -1.40 -22.93
C ALA A 184 1.83 -2.12 -21.60
N CYS A 185 0.87 -2.14 -20.65
CA CYS A 185 0.98 -2.85 -19.36
C CYS A 185 1.30 -4.34 -19.62
N GLU A 186 2.43 -4.82 -19.10
CA GLU A 186 2.86 -6.21 -19.23
C GLU A 186 1.98 -7.17 -18.40
N TYR A 187 1.27 -6.63 -17.42
CA TYR A 187 0.41 -7.37 -16.50
C TYR A 187 -1.07 -7.41 -16.92
N LYS A 188 -1.39 -6.97 -18.14
CA LYS A 188 -2.77 -7.05 -18.66
C LYS A 188 -3.13 -8.52 -18.86
N ARG A 189 -4.38 -8.91 -18.59
CA ARG A 189 -4.82 -10.32 -18.78
C ARG A 189 -4.30 -10.86 -20.13
N PRO A 190 -3.77 -12.10 -20.18
CA PRO A 190 -3.51 -12.75 -21.45
C PRO A 190 -4.79 -12.74 -22.28
N LYS A 191 -4.70 -12.36 -23.56
CA LYS A 191 -5.78 -12.63 -24.51
C LYS A 191 -5.99 -14.15 -24.55
N GLY A 192 -6.98 -14.67 -23.85
CA GLY A 192 -7.21 -16.12 -23.84
C GLY A 192 -8.09 -16.72 -22.76
N VAL A 193 -8.93 -15.96 -22.05
CA VAL A 193 -10.01 -16.55 -21.25
C VAL A 193 -11.33 -16.15 -21.88
N MET A 194 -11.88 -17.08 -22.66
CA MET A 194 -13.31 -17.17 -22.97
C MET A 194 -14.03 -17.77 -21.77
#